data_AF-A0A7V4HVU9-F1
#
_entry.id   AF-A0A7V4HVU9-F1
#
_cell.length_a   1.000
_cell.length_b   1.000
_cell.length_c   1.000
_cell.angle_alpha   90.00
_cell.angle_beta   90.00
_cell.angle_gamma   90.00
#
_symmetry.space_group_name_H-M   'P 1'
#
loop_
_entity.id
_entity.type
_entity.pdbx_description
1 polymer ?
#
loop_
_entity_poly.entity_id
_entity_poly.type
_entity_poly.pdbx_seq_one_letter_code
_entity_poly.pdbx_strand_id
1 'polypeptide(L)'
;MTDDSALLDLIVEWEERRTAGEAVSAEDLCRDRPAQVDALRERLRALAAVDGALGPEPDDAGPPCPVPTCVWSPPCDGAEPEPVDPRPVVTCYEIDARLVEALHGTLKTCRLLCRDRGVTLTYEVRHEDYIEARTMANRGLFREDAEPYHCVIMNPPYRKINSNSQTRLQLRAIGIETSNVYSAFMLLAARQLAEGGEFVSISPRSFCNGPYFRPFRRELLSLLDLRHLHVFESRTDVFREDEVLQENVILYGIRAVGQSATIEVSITSRDGHVSRWTVCSDQVVRPDDREAIIHIITDAD
;
A
#
# COMPACT_ATOMS: atom_id res chain seq x y z
N MET A 1 -1.78 -19.81 -23.30
CA MET A 1 -1.05 -19.01 -22.30
C MET A 1 -0.84 -17.64 -22.90
N THR A 2 -1.35 -16.59 -22.26
CA THR A 2 -1.12 -15.21 -22.68
C THR A 2 0.33 -14.82 -22.36
N ASP A 3 0.87 -13.85 -23.11
CA ASP A 3 2.26 -13.39 -22.95
C ASP A 3 2.52 -12.88 -21.51
N ASP A 4 1.50 -12.29 -20.87
CA ASP A 4 1.55 -11.85 -19.47
C ASP A 4 1.64 -12.98 -18.44
N SER A 5 1.00 -14.13 -18.69
CA SER A 5 1.10 -15.29 -17.78
C SER A 5 2.50 -15.88 -17.78
N ALA A 6 3.12 -15.99 -18.97
CA ALA A 6 4.48 -16.48 -19.09
C ALA A 6 5.49 -15.56 -18.41
N LEU A 7 5.20 -14.26 -18.36
CA LEU A 7 6.09 -13.28 -17.76
C LEU A 7 5.96 -13.19 -16.24
N LEU A 8 4.77 -13.42 -15.69
CA LEU A 8 4.59 -13.62 -14.24
C LEU A 8 5.36 -14.84 -13.73
N ASP A 9 5.33 -15.95 -14.48
CA ASP A 9 6.10 -17.15 -14.12
C ASP A 9 7.62 -16.86 -14.05
N LEU A 10 8.14 -16.06 -14.98
CA LEU A 10 9.56 -15.65 -14.99
C LEU A 10 9.92 -14.72 -13.81
N ILE A 11 8.99 -13.88 -13.37
CA ILE A 11 9.17 -13.03 -12.19
C ILE A 11 9.24 -13.88 -10.92
N VAL A 12 8.33 -14.85 -10.78
CA VAL A 12 8.34 -15.78 -9.63
C VAL A 12 9.65 -16.58 -9.59
N GLU A 13 10.09 -17.11 -10.74
CA GLU A 13 11.36 -17.83 -10.83
C GLU A 13 12.56 -16.94 -10.46
N TRP A 14 12.53 -15.66 -10.86
CA TRP A 14 13.56 -14.69 -10.45
C TRP A 14 13.59 -14.47 -8.93
N GLU A 15 12.44 -14.28 -8.29
CA GLU A 15 12.34 -14.09 -6.83
C GLU A 15 12.82 -15.33 -6.04
N GLU A 16 12.46 -16.53 -6.50
CA GLU A 16 12.88 -17.79 -5.89
C GLU A 16 14.42 -17.93 -5.91
N ARG A 17 15.04 -17.71 -7.06
CA ARG A 17 16.50 -17.82 -7.21
C ARG A 17 17.25 -16.74 -6.44
N ARG A 18 16.73 -15.51 -6.42
CA ARG A 18 17.27 -14.42 -5.60
C ARG A 18 17.20 -14.77 -4.10
N THR A 19 16.09 -15.36 -3.65
CA THR A 19 15.94 -15.79 -2.24
C THR A 19 16.90 -16.93 -1.90
N ALA A 20 17.25 -17.77 -2.87
CA ALA A 20 18.28 -18.80 -2.74
C ALA A 20 19.73 -18.26 -2.77
N GLY A 21 19.93 -16.95 -2.94
CA GLY A 21 21.24 -16.30 -3.00
C GLY A 21 21.91 -16.37 -4.38
N GLU A 22 21.17 -16.76 -5.42
CA GLU A 22 21.67 -16.78 -6.79
C GLU A 22 21.48 -15.43 -7.47
N ALA A 23 22.55 -14.91 -8.10
CA ALA A 23 22.47 -13.73 -8.94
C ALA A 23 21.98 -14.13 -10.33
N VAL A 24 20.72 -13.84 -10.65
CA VAL A 24 20.09 -14.25 -11.91
C VAL A 24 19.62 -13.03 -12.69
N SER A 25 20.06 -12.94 -13.95
CA SER A 25 19.70 -11.85 -14.86
C SER A 25 18.42 -12.16 -15.64
N ALA A 26 17.77 -11.14 -16.20
CA ALA A 26 16.60 -11.32 -17.07
C ALA A 26 16.97 -12.13 -18.33
N GLU A 27 18.21 -11.98 -18.80
CA GLU A 27 18.80 -12.68 -19.93
C GLU A 27 18.95 -14.18 -19.66
N ASP A 28 19.28 -14.56 -18.43
CA ASP A 28 19.39 -15.96 -18.02
C ASP A 28 18.04 -16.66 -17.95
N LEU A 29 17.02 -15.97 -17.45
CA LEU A 29 15.66 -16.49 -17.32
C LEU A 29 14.94 -16.60 -18.66
N CYS A 30 15.22 -15.69 -19.60
CA CYS A 30 14.60 -15.66 -20.92
C CYS A 30 15.42 -16.37 -22.00
N ARG A 31 16.34 -17.29 -21.65
CA ARG A 31 17.23 -17.96 -22.61
C ARG A 31 16.48 -18.63 -23.77
N ASP A 32 15.32 -19.23 -23.48
CA ASP A 32 14.47 -19.91 -24.46
C ASP A 32 13.40 -18.98 -25.08
N ARG A 33 13.29 -17.73 -24.62
CA ARG A 33 12.27 -16.74 -25.03
C ARG A 33 12.85 -15.32 -25.09
N PRO A 34 13.80 -15.03 -26.00
CA PRO A 34 14.50 -13.75 -26.04
C PRO A 34 13.59 -12.53 -26.25
N ALA A 35 12.41 -12.71 -26.85
CA ALA A 35 11.43 -11.63 -27.04
C ALA A 35 10.86 -11.06 -25.73
N GLN A 36 10.95 -11.80 -24.61
CA GLN A 36 10.39 -11.41 -23.32
C GLN A 36 11.42 -10.71 -22.41
N VAL A 37 12.69 -10.63 -22.81
CA VAL A 37 13.81 -10.09 -22.00
C VAL A 37 13.53 -8.64 -21.58
N ASP A 38 13.14 -7.78 -22.50
CA ASP A 38 12.99 -6.35 -22.21
C ASP A 38 11.79 -6.09 -21.28
N ALA A 39 10.66 -6.77 -21.53
CA ALA A 39 9.48 -6.69 -20.67
C ALA A 39 9.73 -7.26 -19.26
N LEU A 40 10.53 -8.34 -19.15
CA LEU A 40 10.93 -8.89 -17.85
C LEU A 40 11.87 -7.91 -17.13
N ARG A 41 12.87 -7.36 -17.83
CA ARG A 41 13.84 -6.41 -17.25
C ARG A 41 13.14 -5.17 -16.69
N GLU A 42 12.15 -4.63 -17.38
CA GLU A 42 11.36 -3.49 -16.91
C GLU A 42 10.60 -3.82 -15.62
N ARG A 43 9.94 -4.97 -15.56
CA ARG A 43 9.19 -5.42 -14.38
C ARG A 43 10.11 -5.76 -13.20
N LEU A 44 11.27 -6.39 -13.44
CA LEU A 44 12.26 -6.65 -12.40
C LEU A 44 12.85 -5.37 -11.80
N ARG A 45 13.09 -4.33 -12.62
CA ARG A 45 13.48 -3.01 -12.10
C ARG A 45 12.38 -2.38 -11.26
N ALA A 46 11.13 -2.48 -11.69
CA ALA A 46 10.00 -1.96 -10.94
C ALA A 46 9.83 -2.67 -9.59
N LEU A 47 9.97 -4.00 -9.55
CA LEU A 47 9.93 -4.79 -8.32
C LEU A 47 11.10 -4.48 -7.39
N ALA A 48 12.32 -4.39 -7.93
CA ALA A 48 13.50 -4.03 -7.14
C ALA A 48 13.39 -2.62 -6.53
N ALA A 49 12.75 -1.68 -7.22
CA ALA A 49 12.47 -0.34 -6.67
C ALA A 49 11.45 -0.40 -5.53
N VAL A 50 10.43 -1.27 -5.62
CA VAL A 50 9.41 -1.45 -4.57
C VAL A 50 9.99 -2.16 -3.34
N ASP A 51 10.77 -3.23 -3.53
CA ASP A 51 11.48 -3.90 -2.43
C ASP A 51 12.50 -2.96 -1.77
N GLY A 52 13.24 -2.22 -2.59
CA GLY A 52 14.14 -1.18 -2.13
C GLY A 52 13.44 -0.05 -1.40
N ALA A 53 12.13 0.14 -1.57
CA ALA A 53 11.27 1.11 -0.88
C ALA A 53 10.62 0.55 0.41
N LEU A 54 10.43 -0.77 0.51
CA LEU A 54 9.73 -1.44 1.63
C LEU A 54 10.63 -2.25 2.58
N GLY A 55 11.89 -2.50 2.22
CA GLY A 55 12.84 -3.25 3.06
C GLY A 55 13.37 -2.45 4.27
N PRO A 56 13.60 -3.08 5.43
CA PRO A 56 14.32 -2.46 6.53
C PRO A 56 15.83 -2.35 6.20
N GLU A 57 16.44 -1.19 6.51
CA GLU A 57 17.89 -0.97 6.35
C GLU A 57 18.62 -1.04 7.71
N PRO A 58 19.95 -1.32 7.72
CA PRO A 58 20.76 -1.38 8.93
C PRO A 58 20.80 -0.01 9.64
N ASP A 59 20.91 -0.03 10.98
CA ASP A 59 21.07 1.15 11.83
C ASP A 59 22.16 2.10 11.31
N ASP A 60 21.75 3.16 10.58
CA ASP A 60 22.62 4.28 10.27
C ASP A 60 22.08 5.53 10.96
N ALA A 61 22.70 5.83 12.09
CA ALA A 61 22.33 6.91 12.99
C ALA A 61 22.61 8.27 12.34
N GLY A 62 21.61 8.82 11.66
CA GLY A 62 21.56 10.25 11.31
C GLY A 62 21.58 11.14 12.55
N PRO A 63 21.99 12.42 12.42
CA PRO A 63 22.19 13.31 13.56
C PRO A 63 20.88 13.50 14.35
N PRO A 64 20.94 13.53 15.69
CA PRO A 64 19.73 13.52 16.52
C PRO A 64 18.97 14.84 16.39
N CYS A 65 17.74 14.75 15.86
CA CYS A 65 16.72 15.75 16.09
C CYS A 65 16.40 15.77 17.61
N PRO A 66 16.31 16.93 18.28
CA PRO A 66 15.97 16.98 19.70
C PRO A 66 14.50 16.61 19.90
N VAL A 67 14.24 15.32 20.12
CA VAL A 67 12.92 14.78 20.52
C VAL A 67 12.70 14.98 22.02
N PRO A 68 11.47 15.31 22.48
CA PRO A 68 11.07 15.00 23.85
C PRO A 68 11.00 13.48 23.97
N THR A 69 11.76 12.92 24.90
CA THR A 69 11.79 11.48 25.20
C THR A 69 10.41 10.96 25.59
N CYS A 70 9.70 10.36 24.65
CA CYS A 70 8.70 9.34 24.92
C CYS A 70 9.20 8.05 24.26
N VAL A 71 10.11 7.36 24.97
CA VAL A 71 10.50 6.01 24.60
C VAL A 71 9.31 5.13 24.92
N TRP A 72 8.54 4.75 23.90
CA TRP A 72 7.64 3.62 24.02
C TRP A 72 8.49 2.40 24.35
N SER A 73 8.45 1.97 25.61
CA SER A 73 8.99 0.68 26.04
C SER A 73 7.89 -0.35 25.81
N PRO A 74 8.13 -1.45 25.08
CA PRO A 74 7.20 -2.57 25.11
C PRO A 74 7.04 -3.04 26.57
N PRO A 75 5.86 -3.54 26.99
CA PRO A 75 5.74 -4.14 28.31
C PRO A 75 6.78 -5.24 28.46
N CYS A 76 7.71 -5.04 29.39
CA CYS A 76 8.74 -5.99 29.78
C CYS A 76 8.11 -7.14 30.58
N ASP A 77 7.23 -7.92 29.95
CA ASP A 77 6.93 -9.26 30.42
C ASP A 77 7.81 -10.19 29.60
N GLY A 78 8.88 -10.70 30.23
CA GLY A 78 9.93 -11.53 29.62
C GLY A 78 9.47 -12.91 29.12
N ALA A 79 8.29 -13.01 28.55
CA ALA A 79 7.88 -14.12 27.70
C ALA A 79 8.33 -13.78 26.27
N GLU A 80 9.23 -14.59 25.71
CA GLU A 80 9.34 -14.65 24.25
C GLU A 80 7.92 -14.92 23.71
N PRO A 81 7.42 -14.13 22.74
CA PRO A 81 6.12 -14.41 22.14
C PRO A 81 6.15 -15.86 21.66
N GLU A 82 5.19 -16.68 22.10
CA GLU A 82 5.09 -18.05 21.61
C GLU A 82 5.12 -18.02 20.07
N PRO A 83 5.83 -18.96 19.42
CA PRO A 83 5.89 -19.00 17.97
C PRO A 83 4.47 -19.20 17.43
N VAL A 84 3.87 -18.10 17.00
CA VAL A 84 2.57 -18.11 16.32
C VAL A 84 2.82 -18.77 14.98
N ASP A 85 2.25 -19.95 14.78
CA ASP A 85 2.18 -20.58 13.46
C ASP A 85 1.49 -19.57 12.51
N PRO A 86 2.22 -18.95 11.56
CA PRO A 86 1.67 -17.89 10.75
C PRO A 86 0.64 -18.49 9.80
N ARG A 87 -0.63 -18.20 10.07
CA ARG A 87 -1.78 -18.61 9.25
C ARG A 87 -2.43 -17.41 8.59
N PRO A 88 -1.76 -16.76 7.62
CA PRO A 88 -2.34 -15.61 6.94
C PRO A 88 -3.65 -16.01 6.24
N VAL A 89 -4.67 -15.19 6.46
CA VAL A 89 -5.97 -15.25 5.78
C VAL A 89 -6.07 -14.02 4.89
N VAL A 90 -6.13 -14.22 3.59
CA VAL A 90 -6.15 -13.13 2.60
C VAL A 90 -7.54 -13.01 1.98
N THR A 91 -8.16 -11.84 2.08
CA THR A 91 -9.40 -11.54 1.36
C THR A 91 -9.10 -10.55 0.24
N CYS A 92 -9.36 -10.93 -1.00
CA CYS A 92 -9.22 -10.07 -2.16
C CYS A 92 -10.58 -9.69 -2.74
N TYR A 93 -10.74 -8.45 -3.16
CA TYR A 93 -11.91 -7.98 -3.89
C TYR A 93 -11.51 -7.64 -5.32
N GLU A 94 -12.26 -8.15 -6.28
CA GLU A 94 -12.11 -7.83 -7.70
C GLU A 94 -13.49 -7.72 -8.33
N ILE A 95 -13.73 -6.70 -9.14
CA ILE A 95 -15.02 -6.48 -9.82
C ILE A 95 -14.98 -6.95 -11.27
N ASP A 96 -13.80 -7.04 -11.88
CA ASP A 96 -13.62 -7.50 -13.25
C ASP A 96 -13.45 -9.02 -13.31
N ALA A 97 -14.49 -9.71 -13.77
CA ALA A 97 -14.50 -11.15 -13.97
C ALA A 97 -13.30 -11.69 -14.78
N ARG A 98 -12.72 -10.87 -15.67
CA ARG A 98 -11.55 -11.25 -16.48
C ARG A 98 -10.29 -11.37 -15.65
N LEU A 99 -10.19 -10.63 -14.55
CA LEU A 99 -9.03 -10.62 -13.65
C LEU A 99 -9.16 -11.67 -12.54
N VAL A 100 -10.38 -12.09 -12.18
CA VAL A 100 -10.63 -13.07 -11.12
C VAL A 100 -9.88 -14.39 -11.34
N GLU A 101 -9.85 -14.90 -12.57
CA GLU A 101 -9.13 -16.15 -12.88
C GLU A 101 -7.61 -15.99 -12.69
N ALA A 102 -7.04 -14.90 -13.19
CA ALA A 102 -5.62 -14.60 -13.03
C ALA A 102 -5.25 -14.40 -11.56
N LEU A 103 -6.08 -13.70 -10.79
CA LEU A 103 -5.92 -13.50 -9.35
C LEU A 103 -5.92 -14.83 -8.58
N HIS A 104 -6.83 -15.75 -8.92
CA HIS A 104 -6.81 -17.10 -8.36
C HIS A 104 -5.51 -17.85 -8.69
N GLY A 105 -4.98 -17.68 -9.90
CA GLY A 105 -3.68 -18.20 -10.32
C GLY A 105 -2.55 -17.69 -9.41
N THR A 106 -2.44 -16.37 -9.26
CA THR A 106 -1.44 -15.72 -8.40
C THR A 106 -1.54 -16.21 -6.96
N LEU A 107 -2.73 -16.19 -6.36
CA LEU A 107 -2.92 -16.62 -4.96
C LEU A 107 -2.64 -18.12 -4.76
N LYS A 108 -2.88 -18.96 -5.77
CA LYS A 108 -2.50 -20.37 -5.74
C LYS A 108 -0.98 -20.53 -5.71
N THR A 109 -0.25 -19.76 -6.51
CA THR A 109 1.22 -19.74 -6.49
C THR A 109 1.74 -19.24 -5.13
N CYS A 110 1.22 -18.14 -4.61
CA CYS A 110 1.56 -17.65 -3.26
C CYS A 110 1.36 -18.73 -2.19
N ARG A 111 0.22 -19.44 -2.23
CA ARG A 111 -0.06 -20.52 -1.28
C ARG A 111 0.96 -21.66 -1.36
N LEU A 112 1.41 -22.03 -2.57
CA LEU A 112 2.44 -23.06 -2.75
C LEU A 112 3.78 -22.59 -2.16
N LEU A 113 4.20 -21.36 -2.48
CA LEU A 113 5.43 -20.75 -1.96
C LEU A 113 5.44 -20.64 -0.43
N CYS A 114 4.30 -20.26 0.16
CA CYS A 114 4.12 -20.22 1.61
C CYS A 114 4.23 -21.61 2.23
N ARG A 115 3.55 -22.61 1.66
CA ARG A 115 3.58 -23.99 2.15
C ARG A 115 4.99 -24.55 2.15
N ASP A 116 5.76 -24.29 1.11
CA ASP A 116 7.14 -24.78 0.98
C ASP A 116 8.07 -24.13 2.03
N ARG A 117 7.64 -23.03 2.66
CA ARG A 117 8.27 -22.36 3.82
C ARG A 117 7.60 -22.66 5.17
N GLY A 118 6.68 -23.62 5.21
CA GLY A 118 5.96 -24.00 6.44
C GLY A 118 4.85 -23.02 6.86
N VAL A 119 4.44 -22.09 5.99
CA VAL A 119 3.38 -21.10 6.25
C VAL A 119 2.06 -21.58 5.63
N THR A 120 1.00 -21.66 6.42
CA THR A 120 -0.32 -22.06 5.92
C THR A 120 -1.13 -20.85 5.48
N LEU A 121 -1.11 -20.55 4.17
CA LEU A 121 -1.90 -19.45 3.59
C LEU A 121 -3.29 -19.91 3.14
N THR A 122 -4.31 -19.21 3.64
CA THR A 122 -5.70 -19.34 3.18
C THR A 122 -6.12 -18.05 2.50
N TYR A 123 -6.97 -18.14 1.48
CA TYR A 123 -7.44 -16.96 0.77
C TYR A 123 -8.87 -17.12 0.25
N GLU A 124 -9.54 -15.99 0.09
CA GLU A 124 -10.87 -15.85 -0.51
C GLU A 124 -10.82 -14.73 -1.57
N VAL A 125 -11.37 -14.99 -2.75
CA VAL A 125 -11.56 -13.97 -3.78
C VAL A 125 -13.05 -13.67 -3.87
N ARG A 126 -13.42 -12.41 -3.58
CA ARG A 126 -14.78 -11.91 -3.66
C ARG A 126 -14.96 -11.14 -4.97
N HIS A 127 -15.75 -11.71 -5.87
CA HIS A 127 -16.11 -11.08 -7.15
C HIS A 127 -17.28 -10.12 -6.96
N GLU A 128 -17.02 -8.97 -6.34
CA GLU A 128 -18.03 -7.96 -5.98
C GLU A 128 -17.43 -6.54 -5.95
N ASP A 129 -18.28 -5.51 -6.06
CA ASP A 129 -17.86 -4.13 -5.86
C ASP A 129 -17.54 -3.90 -4.37
N TYR A 130 -16.28 -3.59 -4.07
CA TYR A 130 -15.82 -3.37 -2.70
C TYR A 130 -16.59 -2.27 -1.97
N ILE A 131 -16.89 -1.13 -2.62
CA ILE A 131 -17.62 -0.04 -1.96
C ILE A 131 -19.05 -0.50 -1.64
N GLU A 132 -19.73 -1.14 -2.59
CA GLU A 132 -21.06 -1.67 -2.35
C GLU A 132 -21.06 -2.69 -1.22
N ALA A 133 -20.19 -3.69 -1.28
CA ALA A 133 -20.10 -4.73 -0.27
C ALA A 133 -19.86 -4.17 1.13
N ARG A 134 -18.90 -3.23 1.27
CA ARG A 134 -18.57 -2.66 2.59
C ARG A 134 -19.61 -1.67 3.08
N THR A 135 -20.24 -0.89 2.20
CA THR A 135 -21.31 0.05 2.61
C THR A 135 -22.59 -0.69 3.01
N MET A 136 -22.91 -1.82 2.37
CA MET A 136 -24.05 -2.66 2.76
C MET A 136 -23.81 -3.36 4.10
N ALA A 137 -22.61 -3.92 4.32
CA ALA A 137 -22.24 -4.53 5.61
C ALA A 137 -22.31 -3.54 6.78
N ASN A 138 -22.08 -2.25 6.53
CA ASN A 138 -22.19 -1.19 7.55
C ASN A 138 -23.65 -0.74 7.83
N ARG A 139 -24.63 -1.14 7.02
CA ARG A 139 -26.04 -0.74 7.16
C ARG A 139 -26.92 -1.80 7.84
N GLY A 140 -26.43 -3.04 7.99
CA GLY A 140 -27.21 -4.14 8.57
C GLY A 140 -27.53 -3.94 10.06
N LEU A 141 -28.71 -4.43 10.50
CA LEU A 141 -29.05 -4.64 11.92
C LEU A 141 -28.09 -5.63 12.62
N PHE A 142 -27.42 -6.45 11.81
CA PHE A 142 -26.22 -7.18 12.16
C PHE A 142 -25.08 -6.40 11.49
N ARG A 143 -24.29 -5.64 12.27
CA ARG A 143 -22.90 -5.43 11.85
C ARG A 143 -22.40 -6.84 11.65
N GLU A 144 -21.99 -7.21 10.44
CA GLU A 144 -21.13 -8.37 10.33
C GLU A 144 -19.94 -8.03 11.23
N ASP A 145 -19.86 -8.69 12.38
CA ASP A 145 -18.68 -8.74 13.23
C ASP A 145 -17.60 -9.53 12.47
N ALA A 146 -17.29 -9.06 11.25
CA ALA A 146 -16.14 -9.51 10.52
C ALA A 146 -14.95 -9.06 11.34
N GLU A 147 -14.15 -10.04 11.79
CA GLU A 147 -12.87 -9.80 12.44
C GLU A 147 -12.11 -8.74 11.64
N PRO A 148 -11.64 -7.67 12.31
CA PRO A 148 -10.95 -6.60 11.61
C PRO A 148 -9.67 -7.12 10.94
N TYR A 149 -9.25 -6.47 9.86
CA TYR A 149 -8.02 -6.86 9.18
C TYR A 149 -6.81 -6.36 9.96
N HIS A 150 -5.75 -7.17 9.98
CA HIS A 150 -4.46 -6.77 10.55
C HIS A 150 -3.57 -6.05 9.54
N CYS A 151 -3.84 -6.21 8.24
CA CYS A 151 -3.11 -5.56 7.17
C CYS A 151 -4.06 -5.29 6.00
N VAL A 152 -3.92 -4.12 5.38
CA VAL A 152 -4.55 -3.78 4.11
C VAL A 152 -3.51 -3.24 3.14
N ILE A 153 -3.49 -3.79 1.93
CA ILE A 153 -2.69 -3.31 0.81
C ILE A 153 -3.63 -3.02 -0.36
N MET A 154 -3.51 -1.84 -0.97
CA MET A 154 -4.38 -1.46 -2.09
C MET A 154 -3.68 -0.60 -3.15
N ASN A 155 -4.11 -0.81 -4.39
CA ASN A 155 -3.94 0.13 -5.50
C ASN A 155 -5.35 0.43 -6.05
N PRO A 156 -6.09 1.34 -5.40
CA PRO A 156 -7.50 1.55 -5.66
C PRO A 156 -7.73 2.28 -7.00
N PRO A 157 -8.91 2.16 -7.62
CA PRO A 157 -9.16 2.73 -8.94
C PRO A 157 -9.24 4.26 -8.95
N TYR A 158 -8.61 4.89 -9.95
CA TYR A 158 -8.50 6.34 -10.08
C TYR A 158 -9.63 6.94 -10.92
N ARG A 159 -10.77 7.20 -10.28
CA ARG A 159 -11.90 7.86 -10.93
C ARG A 159 -12.72 8.72 -9.96
N LYS A 160 -13.38 9.75 -10.50
CA LYS A 160 -14.34 10.56 -9.76
C LYS A 160 -15.63 9.78 -9.51
N ILE A 161 -16.25 10.04 -8.37
CA ILE A 161 -17.58 9.56 -8.03
C ILE A 161 -18.59 10.56 -8.61
N ASN A 162 -19.52 10.09 -9.43
CA ASN A 162 -20.61 10.93 -9.92
C ASN A 162 -21.53 11.32 -8.76
N SER A 163 -21.86 12.61 -8.62
CA SER A 163 -22.65 13.16 -7.51
C SER A 163 -24.04 12.54 -7.36
N ASN A 164 -24.62 12.01 -8.45
CA ASN A 164 -25.94 11.36 -8.47
C ASN A 164 -25.85 9.83 -8.50
N SER A 165 -24.66 9.24 -8.33
CA SER A 165 -24.48 7.78 -8.34
C SER A 165 -24.98 7.12 -7.05
N GLN A 166 -25.38 5.85 -7.19
CA GLN A 166 -25.68 4.99 -6.04
C GLN A 166 -24.50 4.90 -5.07
N THR A 167 -23.28 4.83 -5.59
CA THR A 167 -22.03 4.86 -4.79
C THR A 167 -21.96 6.09 -3.88
N ARG A 168 -22.32 7.29 -4.37
CA ARG A 168 -22.33 8.51 -3.55
C ARG A 168 -23.36 8.41 -2.41
N LEU A 169 -24.55 7.88 -2.70
CA LEU A 169 -25.60 7.69 -1.70
C LEU A 169 -25.22 6.63 -0.65
N GLN A 170 -24.56 5.56 -1.08
CA GLN A 170 -24.04 4.50 -0.22
C GLN A 170 -23.03 5.04 0.80
N LEU A 171 -22.00 5.73 0.31
CA LEU A 171 -20.94 6.31 1.14
C LEU A 171 -21.48 7.36 2.12
N ARG A 172 -22.37 8.25 1.67
CA ARG A 172 -22.97 9.28 2.52
C ARG A 172 -23.76 8.69 3.69
N ALA A 173 -24.46 7.57 3.48
CA ALA A 173 -25.24 6.95 4.55
C ALA A 173 -24.38 6.35 5.66
N ILE A 174 -23.10 6.09 5.40
CA ILE A 174 -22.13 5.64 6.41
C ILE A 174 -21.18 6.78 6.82
N GLY A 175 -21.53 8.03 6.50
CA GLY A 175 -20.77 9.22 6.89
C GLY A 175 -19.47 9.46 6.12
N ILE A 176 -19.23 8.78 4.99
CA ILE A 176 -18.05 9.02 4.14
C ILE A 176 -18.38 10.10 3.11
N GLU A 177 -17.72 11.25 3.22
CA GLU A 177 -17.84 12.37 2.28
C GLU A 177 -16.59 12.49 1.42
N THR A 178 -16.66 11.97 0.18
CA THR A 178 -15.59 12.13 -0.81
C THR A 178 -16.11 12.17 -2.25
N SER A 179 -15.32 12.77 -3.14
CA SER A 179 -15.57 12.89 -4.58
C SER A 179 -14.75 11.90 -5.43
N ASN A 180 -13.85 11.12 -4.85
CA ASN A 180 -12.99 10.18 -5.58
C ASN A 180 -13.10 8.75 -5.03
N VAL A 181 -13.08 7.77 -5.94
CA VAL A 181 -13.23 6.36 -5.58
C VAL A 181 -12.07 5.88 -4.72
N TYR A 182 -10.82 6.24 -5.07
CA TYR A 182 -9.66 5.84 -4.27
C TYR A 182 -9.75 6.29 -2.80
N SER A 183 -10.20 7.52 -2.55
CA SER A 183 -10.36 8.03 -1.18
C SER A 183 -11.50 7.33 -0.43
N ALA A 184 -12.52 6.83 -1.13
CA ALA A 184 -13.54 6.00 -0.52
C ALA A 184 -12.98 4.62 -0.13
N PHE A 185 -12.17 4.02 -1.01
CA PHE A 185 -11.46 2.76 -0.73
C PHE A 185 -10.58 2.90 0.50
N MET A 186 -9.75 3.95 0.54
CA MET A 186 -8.82 4.22 1.65
C MET A 186 -9.56 4.36 2.99
N LEU A 187 -10.65 5.13 3.07
CA LEU A 187 -11.40 5.26 4.33
C LEU A 187 -12.12 3.98 4.74
N LEU A 188 -12.74 3.27 3.79
CA LEU A 188 -13.38 1.98 4.09
C LEU A 188 -12.37 0.99 4.65
N ALA A 189 -11.22 0.86 3.98
CA ALA A 189 -10.13 0.00 4.42
C ALA A 189 -9.56 0.42 5.78
N ALA A 190 -9.28 1.71 5.98
CA ALA A 190 -8.79 2.21 7.26
C ALA A 190 -9.77 1.88 8.39
N ARG A 191 -11.09 2.03 8.16
CA ARG A 191 -12.16 1.68 9.11
C ARG A 191 -12.24 0.19 9.44
N GLN A 192 -11.74 -0.69 8.58
CA GLN A 192 -11.75 -2.14 8.77
C GLN A 192 -10.49 -2.68 9.44
N LEU A 193 -9.47 -1.84 9.66
CA LEU A 193 -8.26 -2.26 10.37
C LEU A 193 -8.49 -2.41 11.88
N ALA A 194 -7.87 -3.44 12.45
CA ALA A 194 -7.72 -3.62 13.88
C ALA A 194 -6.79 -2.52 14.43
N GLU A 195 -6.90 -2.18 15.72
CA GLU A 195 -5.88 -1.33 16.36
C GLU A 195 -4.50 -1.99 16.21
N GLY A 196 -3.49 -1.20 15.81
CA GLY A 196 -2.16 -1.68 15.45
C GLY A 196 -2.05 -2.30 14.04
N GLY A 197 -3.14 -2.40 13.29
CA GLY A 197 -3.14 -2.95 11.94
C GLY A 197 -2.44 -2.04 10.91
N GLU A 198 -1.85 -2.66 9.90
CA GLU A 198 -1.02 -1.98 8.89
C GLU A 198 -1.84 -1.54 7.67
N PHE A 199 -1.57 -0.34 7.18
CA PHE A 199 -2.23 0.26 6.04
C PHE A 199 -1.21 0.63 4.98
N VAL A 200 -1.35 0.10 3.76
CA VAL A 200 -0.55 0.49 2.59
C VAL A 200 -1.48 0.85 1.43
N SER A 201 -1.30 2.04 0.86
CA SER A 201 -1.99 2.44 -0.37
C SER A 201 -1.05 3.06 -1.38
N ILE A 202 -1.15 2.65 -2.64
CA ILE A 202 -0.60 3.39 -3.78
C ILE A 202 -1.72 4.27 -4.29
N SER A 203 -1.61 5.60 -4.18
CA SER A 203 -2.73 6.49 -4.53
C SER A 203 -2.26 7.85 -5.04
N PRO A 204 -3.09 8.61 -5.78
CA PRO A 204 -2.68 9.89 -6.34
C PRO A 204 -2.45 10.92 -5.23
N ARG A 205 -1.31 11.64 -5.28
CA ARG A 205 -0.91 12.72 -4.36
C ARG A 205 -1.96 13.80 -4.17
N SER A 206 -2.86 13.97 -5.14
CA SER A 206 -3.95 14.94 -5.11
C SER A 206 -4.75 14.96 -3.80
N PHE A 207 -4.86 13.84 -3.06
CA PHE A 207 -5.58 13.84 -1.77
C PHE A 207 -4.88 14.65 -0.68
N CYS A 208 -3.56 14.82 -0.77
CA CYS A 208 -2.73 15.49 0.22
C CYS A 208 -3.09 16.98 0.36
N ASN A 209 -3.72 17.60 -0.65
CA ASN A 209 -4.02 19.03 -0.69
C ASN A 209 -5.45 19.31 -1.20
N GLY A 210 -5.86 20.58 -1.18
CA GLY A 210 -7.13 21.06 -1.71
C GLY A 210 -8.32 20.88 -0.76
N PRO A 211 -9.33 21.76 -0.84
CA PRO A 211 -10.47 21.77 0.08
C PRO A 211 -11.40 20.56 -0.11
N TYR A 212 -11.46 19.98 -1.31
CA TYR A 212 -12.34 18.83 -1.60
C TYR A 212 -11.97 17.56 -0.82
N PHE A 213 -10.69 17.38 -0.51
CA PHE A 213 -10.19 16.23 0.24
C PHE A 213 -10.09 16.50 1.75
N ARG A 214 -10.45 17.70 2.23
CA ARG A 214 -10.40 18.04 3.65
C ARG A 214 -11.20 17.07 4.53
N PRO A 215 -12.48 16.73 4.23
CA PRO A 215 -13.22 15.77 5.06
C PRO A 215 -12.53 14.40 5.09
N PHE A 216 -12.06 13.94 3.93
CA PHE A 216 -11.30 12.70 3.78
C PHE A 216 -10.03 12.70 4.63
N ARG A 217 -9.16 13.71 4.51
CA ARG A 217 -7.90 13.79 5.25
C ARG A 217 -8.12 13.81 6.75
N ARG A 218 -9.08 14.61 7.23
CA ARG A 218 -9.41 14.67 8.66
C ARG A 218 -9.80 13.32 9.22
N GLU A 219 -10.61 12.57 8.47
CA GLU A 219 -11.00 11.24 8.88
C GLU A 219 -9.83 10.25 8.80
N LEU A 220 -9.11 10.22 7.68
CA LEU A 220 -7.96 9.32 7.50
C LEU A 220 -6.92 9.52 8.61
N LEU A 221 -6.53 10.76 8.91
CA LEU A 221 -5.57 11.12 9.94
C LEU A 221 -6.08 10.89 11.37
N SER A 222 -7.40 10.77 11.56
CA SER A 222 -7.97 10.38 12.85
C SER A 222 -7.95 8.86 13.07
N LEU A 223 -7.76 8.08 11.99
CA LEU A 223 -7.71 6.63 12.02
C LEU A 223 -6.28 6.09 11.91
N LEU A 224 -5.39 6.80 11.23
CA LEU A 224 -4.04 6.30 10.92
C LEU A 224 -2.96 7.21 11.52
N ASP A 225 -2.03 6.60 12.21
CA ASP A 225 -0.69 7.14 12.48
C ASP A 225 0.17 6.95 11.22
N LEU A 226 0.51 8.05 10.54
CA LEU A 226 1.30 7.99 9.32
C LEU A 226 2.73 7.62 9.67
N ARG A 227 3.29 6.63 8.97
CA ARG A 227 4.65 6.14 9.26
C ARG A 227 5.61 6.39 8.12
N HIS A 228 5.15 6.25 6.88
CA HIS A 228 5.99 6.43 5.72
C HIS A 228 5.24 6.95 4.51
N LEU A 229 5.87 7.88 3.81
CA LEU A 229 5.41 8.41 2.53
C LEU A 229 6.50 8.21 1.49
N HIS A 230 6.23 7.37 0.50
CA HIS A 230 7.12 7.18 -0.64
C HIS A 230 6.60 7.94 -1.86
N VAL A 231 7.49 8.63 -2.54
CA VAL A 231 7.21 9.30 -3.81
C VAL A 231 8.21 8.89 -4.89
N PHE A 232 7.87 9.17 -6.14
CA PHE A 232 8.72 8.93 -7.29
C PHE A 232 9.14 10.28 -7.89
N GLU A 233 10.41 10.43 -8.27
CA GLU A 233 10.93 11.63 -8.93
C GLU A 233 10.20 11.86 -10.28
N SER A 234 9.82 13.12 -10.54
CA SER A 234 9.01 13.50 -11.71
C SER A 234 9.74 13.27 -13.05
N ARG A 235 9.01 12.83 -14.08
CA ARG A 235 9.48 12.69 -15.48
C ARG A 235 9.02 13.88 -16.34
N THR A 236 9.37 15.11 -15.99
CA THR A 236 8.76 16.29 -16.62
C THR A 236 9.15 16.56 -18.08
N ASP A 237 10.16 15.91 -18.67
CA ASP A 237 10.67 16.35 -19.99
C ASP A 237 10.46 15.41 -21.19
N VAL A 238 10.04 14.14 -21.04
CA VAL A 238 10.07 13.19 -22.20
C VAL A 238 8.76 12.44 -22.49
N PHE A 239 7.79 12.38 -21.57
CA PHE A 239 6.54 11.63 -21.77
C PHE A 239 5.32 12.50 -21.48
N ARG A 240 5.01 13.40 -22.43
CA ARG A 240 3.79 14.21 -22.45
C ARG A 240 2.59 13.48 -23.07
N GLU A 241 2.81 12.33 -23.69
CA GLU A 241 1.79 11.60 -24.46
C GLU A 241 1.04 10.54 -23.65
N ASP A 242 1.61 10.09 -22.54
CA ASP A 242 0.91 9.24 -21.57
C ASP A 242 0.28 10.17 -20.53
N GLU A 243 -1.05 10.36 -20.57
CA GLU A 243 -1.86 11.04 -19.54
C GLU A 243 -1.81 10.34 -18.15
N VAL A 244 -0.79 9.53 -17.89
CA VAL A 244 -0.54 8.84 -16.64
C VAL A 244 -0.11 9.88 -15.60
N LEU A 245 -0.96 10.05 -14.59
CA LEU A 245 -0.76 10.90 -13.42
C LEU A 245 0.58 10.59 -12.73
N GLN A 246 1.62 11.34 -13.08
CA GLN A 246 2.99 11.23 -12.55
C GLN A 246 3.12 11.74 -11.10
N GLU A 247 2.12 11.50 -10.26
CA GLU A 247 2.03 12.01 -8.90
C GLU A 247 1.45 10.96 -7.93
N ASN A 248 1.79 9.67 -8.04
CA ASN A 248 1.35 8.70 -7.02
C ASN A 248 2.25 8.72 -5.79
N VAL A 249 1.67 8.43 -4.63
CA VAL A 249 2.33 8.31 -3.34
C VAL A 249 2.03 6.91 -2.82
N ILE A 250 3.04 6.22 -2.29
CA ILE A 250 2.80 5.07 -1.42
C ILE A 250 2.70 5.61 0.00
N LEU A 251 1.53 5.46 0.59
CA LEU A 251 1.29 5.82 1.99
C LEU A 251 1.29 4.54 2.81
N TYR A 252 2.15 4.52 3.83
CA TYR A 252 2.15 3.52 4.88
C TYR A 252 1.79 4.16 6.23
N GLY A 253 0.91 3.50 6.96
CA GLY A 253 0.50 3.92 8.29
C GLY A 253 -0.01 2.78 9.15
N ILE A 254 -0.18 3.05 10.43
CA ILE A 254 -0.71 2.12 11.42
C ILE A 254 -2.06 2.61 11.89
N ARG A 255 -3.03 1.72 12.05
CA ARG A 255 -4.29 2.03 12.71
C ARG A 255 -4.01 2.35 14.17
N ALA A 256 -4.03 3.64 14.50
CA ALA A 256 -3.77 4.14 15.84
C ALA A 256 -4.35 5.53 16.04
N VAL A 257 -4.61 5.88 17.30
CA VAL A 257 -4.98 7.25 17.68
C VAL A 257 -3.72 8.08 17.91
N GLY A 258 -3.59 9.18 17.15
CA GLY A 258 -2.47 10.11 17.27
C GLY A 258 -1.48 9.98 16.11
N GLN A 259 -0.39 10.73 16.20
CA GLN A 259 0.73 10.64 15.26
C GLN A 259 2.00 10.37 16.06
N SER A 260 2.86 9.52 15.50
CA SER A 260 4.23 9.37 15.96
C SER A 260 5.00 10.67 15.80
N ALA A 261 6.04 10.87 16.60
CA ALA A 261 6.84 12.10 16.56
C ALA A 261 7.49 12.34 15.19
N THR A 262 7.73 11.26 14.44
CA THR A 262 8.46 11.29 13.18
C THR A 262 7.81 10.41 12.13
N ILE A 263 7.99 10.81 10.87
CA ILE A 263 7.52 10.10 9.67
C ILE A 263 8.73 9.91 8.75
N GLU A 264 8.89 8.71 8.20
CA GLU A 264 9.87 8.50 7.14
C GLU A 264 9.33 9.05 5.81
N VAL A 265 10.17 9.73 5.06
CA VAL A 265 9.89 10.09 3.67
C VAL A 265 10.95 9.48 2.78
N SER A 266 10.52 8.93 1.66
CA SER A 266 11.43 8.36 0.68
C SER A 266 11.07 8.77 -0.73
N ILE A 267 12.09 8.87 -1.57
CA ILE A 267 11.97 9.17 -2.99
C ILE A 267 12.77 8.17 -3.81
N THR A 268 12.11 7.57 -4.80
CA THR A 268 12.82 6.83 -5.86
C THR A 268 13.17 7.79 -6.99
N SER A 269 14.47 7.97 -7.26
CA SER A 269 14.98 8.71 -8.40
C SER A 269 14.86 7.91 -9.71
N ARG A 270 15.08 8.59 -10.84
CA ARG A 270 14.94 8.01 -12.18
C ARG A 270 15.83 6.80 -12.46
N ASP A 271 17.00 6.72 -11.83
CA ASP A 271 17.94 5.60 -11.92
C ASP A 271 17.59 4.44 -10.98
N GLY A 272 16.48 4.56 -10.24
CA GLY A 272 16.02 3.56 -9.27
C GLY A 272 16.71 3.64 -7.92
N HIS A 273 17.54 4.67 -7.69
CA HIS A 273 18.10 4.92 -6.37
C HIS A 273 17.00 5.42 -5.42
N VAL A 274 16.98 4.91 -4.19
CA VAL A 274 16.01 5.31 -3.16
C VAL A 274 16.73 6.14 -2.11
N SER A 275 16.35 7.41 -2.00
CA SER A 275 16.79 8.28 -0.91
C SER A 275 15.72 8.35 0.17
N ARG A 276 16.12 8.34 1.44
CA ARG A 276 15.22 8.34 2.60
C ARG A 276 15.71 9.30 3.66
N TRP A 277 14.77 9.89 4.38
CA TRP A 277 15.05 10.69 5.57
C TRP A 277 13.84 10.69 6.50
N THR A 278 14.08 11.10 7.74
CA THR A 278 13.03 11.20 8.77
C THR A 278 12.72 12.67 9.01
N VAL A 279 11.43 13.00 9.09
CA VAL A 279 10.94 14.36 9.36
C VAL A 279 10.02 14.36 10.58
N CYS A 280 9.89 15.48 11.27
CA CYS A 280 8.93 15.60 12.37
C CYS A 280 7.51 15.52 11.81
N SER A 281 6.62 14.80 12.49
CA SER A 281 5.22 14.64 12.06
C SER A 281 4.52 15.98 11.84
N ASP A 282 4.81 16.98 12.67
CA ASP A 282 4.20 18.31 12.59
C ASP A 282 4.59 19.08 11.31
N GLN A 283 5.69 18.69 10.66
CA GLN A 283 6.07 19.25 9.36
C GLN A 283 5.25 18.62 8.23
N VAL A 284 4.83 17.35 8.37
CA VAL A 284 4.01 16.62 7.41
C VAL A 284 2.53 16.91 7.61
N VAL A 285 2.05 16.86 8.86
CA VAL A 285 0.66 17.12 9.26
C VAL A 285 0.68 18.10 10.41
N ARG A 286 0.35 19.37 10.12
CA ARG A 286 0.35 20.42 11.14
C ARG A 286 -0.84 20.24 12.10
N PRO A 287 -0.63 20.15 13.43
CA PRO A 287 -1.71 19.94 14.39
C PRO A 287 -2.83 21.00 14.33
N ASP A 288 -2.47 22.25 14.07
CA ASP A 288 -3.41 23.38 14.02
C ASP A 288 -3.98 23.65 12.62
N ASP A 289 -3.63 22.84 11.61
CA ASP A 289 -4.15 23.03 10.26
C ASP A 289 -5.59 22.54 10.14
N ARG A 290 -6.51 23.51 10.00
CA ARG A 290 -7.94 23.25 9.79
C ARG A 290 -8.23 22.49 8.50
N GLU A 291 -7.37 22.63 7.50
CA GLU A 291 -7.46 21.96 6.21
C GLU A 291 -6.82 20.56 6.24
N ALA A 292 -6.08 20.21 7.30
CA ALA A 292 -5.40 18.95 7.50
C ALA A 292 -4.56 18.53 6.28
N ILE A 293 -3.82 19.47 5.69
CA ILE A 293 -2.96 19.25 4.52
C ILE A 293 -1.83 18.28 4.92
N ILE A 294 -1.49 17.37 4.00
CA ILE A 294 -0.35 16.47 4.13
C ILE A 294 0.78 17.02 3.28
N HIS A 295 1.82 17.53 3.92
CA HIS A 295 3.01 18.08 3.28
C HIS A 295 4.02 16.96 3.05
N ILE A 296 4.15 16.52 1.80
CA ILE A 296 5.24 15.63 1.42
C ILE A 296 6.49 16.48 1.17
N ILE A 297 7.43 16.38 2.11
CA ILE A 297 8.71 17.07 2.10
C ILE A 297 9.62 16.25 1.20
N THR A 298 10.03 16.77 0.04
CA THR A 298 10.83 16.03 -0.96
C THR A 298 12.30 16.42 -1.00
N ASP A 299 12.70 17.40 -0.19
CA ASP A 299 14.07 17.89 -0.09
C ASP A 299 14.57 17.70 1.35
N ALA A 300 15.85 17.37 1.51
CA ALA A 300 16.46 17.03 2.79
C ALA A 300 17.09 18.24 3.54
N ASP A 301 16.70 19.47 3.20
CA ASP A 301 17.28 20.72 3.75
C ASP A 301 16.57 21.24 5.01
#